data_AF-A0A417YGU0-F1
#
_entry.id   AF-A0A417YGU0-F1
#
_cell.length_a   1.000
_cell.length_b   1.000
_cell.length_c   1.000
_cell.angle_alpha   90.00
_cell.angle_beta   90.00
_cell.angle_gamma   90.00
#
_symmetry.space_group_name_H-M   'P 1'
#
loop_
_entity.id
_entity.type
_entity.pdbx_description
1 polymer ?
#
loop_
_entity_poly.entity_id
_entity_poly.type
_entity_poly.pdbx_seq_one_letter_code
_entity_poly.pdbx_strand_id
1 'polypeptide(L)'
;MKMPISKPGKARFRGPTSSNDYNVTEDDLYLDLLNLFQESNNNKNKLREAFQAILAENIALQNYAEKLESELNELEVKLNVIDKRNEFYNGRFFKTGFVSDMRTEYLLADQNENDTGLRGEIDIHHRFATLPLISQTPKTHVLDKNNNIIVPDSLEVEVTSQTNGDVEENNIMNAFNGDKHSYWRREVSYDPLSAPQKESVTIEVNIPSNLVNNLNINTININPHPERGVEITNVEMHYNNAWATIDGFRQDELSDTRQLSPKRKWYFASRPVQRIRITLTQHYPLQVGEKKVFVIGAQDIGIHLSSFDTNGGFVLVPVNMADVGMYSIDSVEPIFLNERALSYSKVLDDLEGNIYDFSILKEQNGYLQAIGESEWTNQISKQLWVKIHLYPDPNNGVNPCLHALRLHYSKV
;
A
#
# COMPACT_ATOMS: atom_id res chain seq x y z
N MET A 1 -22.08 4.87 22.53
CA MET A 1 -22.80 4.95 23.82
C MET A 1 -24.14 4.25 23.69
N LYS A 2 -24.36 3.17 24.43
CA LYS A 2 -25.72 2.64 24.63
C LYS A 2 -26.53 3.67 25.44
N MET A 3 -27.83 3.81 25.15
CA MET A 3 -28.67 4.70 25.93
C MET A 3 -28.75 4.21 27.38
N PRO A 4 -28.77 5.12 28.38
CA PRO A 4 -28.96 4.76 29.77
C PRO A 4 -30.26 3.97 29.94
N ILE A 5 -30.20 2.92 30.75
CA ILE A 5 -31.34 2.03 31.01
C ILE A 5 -32.23 2.67 32.09
N SER A 6 -31.64 3.53 32.93
CA SER A 6 -32.35 4.29 33.95
C SER A 6 -33.45 5.16 33.33
N LYS A 7 -34.68 4.88 33.73
CA LYS A 7 -35.83 5.75 33.43
C LYS A 7 -35.95 6.79 34.53
N PRO A 8 -36.36 8.04 34.22
CA PRO A 8 -36.74 8.98 35.26
C PRO A 8 -37.82 8.33 36.12
N GLY A 9 -37.51 8.12 37.40
CA GLY A 9 -38.36 7.38 38.32
C GLY A 9 -39.78 7.94 38.29
N LYS A 10 -40.79 7.07 38.18
CA LYS A 10 -42.22 7.44 38.30
C LYS A 10 -42.60 7.85 39.74
N ALA A 11 -41.63 8.28 40.55
CA ALA A 11 -41.85 8.76 41.89
C ALA A 11 -42.51 10.14 41.80
N ARG A 12 -43.82 10.19 42.03
CA ARG A 12 -44.51 11.46 42.30
C ARG A 12 -43.86 12.08 43.53
N PHE A 13 -43.47 13.35 43.45
CA PHE A 13 -42.97 14.10 44.60
C PHE A 13 -44.01 14.00 45.74
N ARG A 14 -43.68 13.31 46.84
CA ARG A 14 -44.57 12.99 47.98
C ARG A 14 -45.69 11.96 47.76
N GLY A 15 -45.61 11.11 46.73
CA GLY A 15 -46.53 9.97 46.55
C GLY A 15 -45.96 8.68 47.12
N PRO A 16 -46.81 7.66 47.42
CA PRO A 16 -46.34 6.36 47.87
C PRO A 16 -45.56 5.67 46.74
N THR A 17 -44.26 5.52 46.92
CA THR A 17 -43.39 4.73 46.05
C THR A 17 -43.30 3.32 46.60
N SER A 18 -43.46 2.30 45.75
CA SER A 18 -43.22 0.93 46.21
C SER A 18 -41.71 0.76 46.47
N SER A 19 -41.35 0.06 47.54
CA SER A 19 -39.95 -0.28 47.83
C SER A 19 -39.30 -1.06 46.68
N ASN A 20 -40.09 -1.84 45.95
CA ASN A 20 -39.65 -2.55 44.75
C ASN A 20 -39.25 -1.60 43.62
N ASP A 21 -40.05 -0.56 43.34
CA ASP A 21 -39.70 0.43 42.29
C ASP A 21 -38.45 1.23 42.66
N TYR A 22 -38.26 1.53 43.96
CA TYR A 22 -37.05 2.20 44.45
C TYR A 22 -35.80 1.33 44.26
N ASN A 23 -35.87 0.05 44.66
CA ASN A 23 -34.76 -0.89 44.51
C ASN A 23 -34.39 -1.10 43.03
N VAL A 24 -35.37 -1.25 42.14
CA VAL A 24 -35.13 -1.37 40.70
C VAL A 24 -34.45 -0.12 40.14
N THR A 25 -34.85 1.09 40.58
CA THR A 25 -34.17 2.31 40.14
C THR A 25 -32.75 2.44 40.67
N GLU A 26 -32.46 2.01 41.91
CA GLU A 26 -31.08 1.99 42.43
C GLU A 26 -30.21 0.95 41.70
N ASP A 27 -30.75 -0.23 41.42
CA ASP A 27 -30.07 -1.27 40.64
C ASP A 27 -29.77 -0.79 39.21
N ASP A 28 -30.73 -0.16 38.54
CA ASP A 28 -30.56 0.43 37.20
C ASP A 28 -29.50 1.54 37.19
N LEU A 29 -29.49 2.42 38.21
CA LEU A 29 -28.49 3.48 38.37
C LEU A 29 -27.09 2.89 38.61
N TYR A 30 -27.00 1.83 39.43
CA TYR A 30 -25.74 1.15 39.68
C TYR A 30 -25.19 0.49 38.41
N LEU A 31 -26.06 -0.18 37.64
CA LEU A 31 -25.70 -0.78 36.35
C LEU A 31 -25.26 0.29 35.34
N ASP A 32 -25.96 1.42 35.25
CA ASP A 32 -25.58 2.54 34.38
C ASP A 32 -24.22 3.13 34.78
N LEU A 33 -23.95 3.30 36.09
CA LEU A 33 -22.65 3.75 36.59
C LEU A 33 -21.53 2.76 36.26
N LEU A 34 -21.78 1.46 36.42
CA LEU A 34 -20.81 0.42 36.12
C LEU A 34 -20.52 0.36 34.61
N ASN A 35 -21.56 0.46 33.77
CA ASN A 35 -21.42 0.56 32.32
C ASN A 35 -20.62 1.81 31.92
N LEU A 36 -20.93 2.97 32.50
CA LEU A 36 -20.18 4.21 32.25
C LEU A 36 -18.71 4.09 32.68
N PHE A 37 -18.44 3.46 33.81
CA PHE A 37 -17.07 3.21 34.27
C PHE A 37 -16.31 2.29 33.32
N GLN A 38 -16.94 1.20 32.87
CA GLN A 38 -16.36 0.28 31.88
C GLN A 38 -16.08 0.98 30.55
N GLU A 39 -17.06 1.73 30.02
CA GLU A 39 -16.90 2.52 28.79
C GLU A 39 -15.81 3.60 28.93
N SER A 40 -15.73 4.27 30.07
CA SER A 40 -14.69 5.25 30.36
C SER A 40 -13.30 4.62 30.37
N ASN A 41 -13.15 3.45 30.99
CA ASN A 41 -11.87 2.72 31.00
C ASN A 41 -11.51 2.21 29.60
N ASN A 42 -12.48 1.67 28.86
CA ASN A 42 -12.27 1.25 27.47
C ASN A 42 -11.82 2.42 26.58
N ASN A 43 -12.45 3.59 26.73
CA ASN A 43 -12.06 4.79 26.00
C ASN A 43 -10.65 5.26 26.38
N LYS A 44 -10.30 5.22 27.67
CA LYS A 44 -8.95 5.58 28.13
C LYS A 44 -7.89 4.65 27.55
N ASN A 45 -8.17 3.35 27.50
CA ASN A 45 -7.26 2.36 26.91
C ASN A 45 -7.09 2.58 25.40
N LYS A 46 -8.20 2.74 24.66
CA LYS A 46 -8.18 3.06 23.22
C LYS A 46 -7.42 4.35 22.93
N LEU A 47 -7.60 5.38 23.75
CA LEU A 47 -6.91 6.65 23.58
C LEU A 47 -5.41 6.53 23.84
N ARG A 48 -5.00 5.72 24.82
CA ARG A 48 -3.59 5.41 25.08
C ARG A 48 -2.96 4.66 23.91
N GLU A 49 -3.64 3.64 23.38
CA GLU A 49 -3.19 2.87 22.21
C GLU A 49 -3.04 3.76 20.97
N ALA A 50 -4.06 4.58 20.67
CA ALA A 50 -4.03 5.51 19.55
C ALA A 50 -2.90 6.55 19.70
N PHE A 51 -2.68 7.08 20.91
CA PHE A 51 -1.59 8.02 21.15
C PHE A 51 -0.22 7.39 20.92
N GLN A 52 -0.01 6.16 21.40
CA GLN A 52 1.25 5.43 21.16
C GLN A 52 1.47 5.13 19.68
N ALA A 53 0.42 4.73 18.95
CA ALA A 53 0.50 4.49 17.51
C ALA A 53 0.89 5.76 16.74
N ILE A 54 0.24 6.89 17.03
CA ILE A 54 0.58 8.18 16.42
C ILE A 54 2.02 8.59 16.74
N LEU A 55 2.47 8.37 17.97
CA LEU A 55 3.84 8.68 18.37
C LEU A 55 4.86 7.83 17.61
N ALA A 56 4.60 6.52 17.47
CA ALA A 56 5.47 5.62 16.72
C ALA A 56 5.54 6.00 15.23
N GLU A 57 4.39 6.34 14.62
CA GLU A 57 4.34 6.82 13.23
C GLU A 57 5.09 8.15 13.06
N ASN A 58 4.90 9.10 13.97
CA ASN A 58 5.58 10.39 13.90
C ASN A 58 7.11 10.22 13.97
N ILE A 59 7.61 9.39 14.89
CA ILE A 59 9.05 9.13 14.97
C ILE A 59 9.55 8.42 13.70
N ALA A 60 8.82 7.44 13.18
CA ALA A 60 9.19 6.76 11.94
C ALA A 60 9.28 7.73 10.75
N LEU A 61 8.31 8.67 10.64
CA LEU A 61 8.31 9.70 9.61
C LEU A 61 9.45 10.72 9.78
N GLN A 62 9.76 11.11 11.02
CA GLN A 62 10.91 12.00 11.30
C GLN A 62 12.23 11.35 10.85
N ASN A 63 12.46 10.09 11.26
CA ASN A 63 13.64 9.34 10.83
C ASN A 63 13.71 9.18 9.30
N TYR A 64 12.56 9.01 8.65
CA TYR A 64 12.50 8.94 7.20
C TYR A 64 12.81 10.29 6.53
N ALA A 65 12.32 11.40 7.08
CA ALA A 65 12.62 12.74 6.59
C ALA A 65 14.12 13.05 6.71
N GLU A 66 14.74 12.75 7.85
CA GLU A 66 16.19 12.90 8.05
C GLU A 66 17.00 12.08 7.04
N LYS A 67 16.55 10.84 6.76
CA LYS A 67 17.18 10.01 5.72
C LYS A 67 17.05 10.64 4.34
N LEU A 68 15.86 11.12 3.96
CA LEU A 68 15.64 11.77 2.67
C LEU A 68 16.47 13.05 2.52
N GLU A 69 16.61 13.83 3.59
CA GLU A 69 17.49 15.02 3.61
C GLU A 69 18.96 14.63 3.38
N SER A 70 19.43 13.57 4.03
CA SER A 70 20.77 13.04 3.80
C SER A 70 20.95 12.58 2.34
N GLU A 71 19.98 11.86 1.77
CA GLU A 71 20.01 11.41 0.38
C GLU A 71 19.98 12.58 -0.61
N LEU A 72 19.20 13.63 -0.33
CA LEU A 72 19.16 14.85 -1.15
C LEU A 72 20.51 15.59 -1.12
N ASN A 73 21.12 15.72 0.05
CA ASN A 73 22.45 16.33 0.18
C ASN A 73 23.50 15.54 -0.63
N GLU A 74 23.45 14.20 -0.58
CA GLU A 74 24.32 13.36 -1.40
C GLU A 74 24.09 13.55 -2.91
N LEU A 75 22.83 13.62 -3.34
CA LEU A 75 22.47 13.86 -4.73
C LEU A 75 22.92 15.25 -5.20
N GLU A 76 22.77 16.28 -4.38
CA GLU A 76 23.23 17.64 -4.68
C GLU A 76 24.76 17.68 -4.83
N VAL A 77 25.50 16.98 -3.97
CA VAL A 77 26.95 16.85 -4.10
C VAL A 77 27.32 16.13 -5.41
N LYS A 78 26.62 15.04 -5.75
CA LYS A 78 26.84 14.31 -7.02
C LYS A 78 26.54 15.18 -8.25
N LEU A 79 25.45 15.94 -8.23
CA LEU A 79 25.08 16.89 -9.29
C LEU A 79 26.13 17.97 -9.47
N ASN A 80 26.58 18.59 -8.38
CA ASN A 80 27.65 19.60 -8.42
C ASN A 80 28.97 19.05 -9.00
N VAL A 81 29.26 17.77 -8.82
CA VAL A 81 30.44 17.12 -9.44
C VAL A 81 30.23 16.90 -10.94
N ILE A 82 29.03 16.51 -11.35
CA ILE A 82 28.67 16.32 -12.77
C ILE A 82 28.72 17.66 -13.52
N ASP A 83 28.12 18.71 -12.97
CA ASP A 83 28.13 20.06 -13.56
C ASP A 83 29.55 20.59 -13.76
N LYS A 84 30.46 20.34 -12.81
CA LYS A 84 31.87 20.75 -12.91
C LYS A 84 32.67 19.98 -13.95
N ARG A 85 32.23 18.79 -14.35
CA ARG A 85 32.94 17.96 -15.33
C ARG A 85 32.50 18.22 -16.78
N ASN A 86 31.47 19.03 -17.03
CA ASN A 86 30.90 19.23 -18.38
C ASN A 86 30.64 17.90 -19.11
N GLU A 87 30.41 16.82 -18.35
CA GLU A 87 30.27 15.45 -18.85
C GLU A 87 28.80 15.15 -19.16
N PHE A 88 28.04 16.11 -19.70
CA PHE A 88 26.75 15.84 -20.36
C PHE A 88 27.01 15.14 -21.71
N TYR A 89 27.71 14.01 -21.67
CA TYR A 89 28.06 13.21 -22.83
C TYR A 89 26.79 12.54 -23.33
N ASN A 90 26.36 12.99 -24.52
CA ASN A 90 25.52 12.31 -25.53
C ASN A 90 24.17 12.95 -25.89
N GLY A 91 23.81 14.11 -25.35
CA GLY A 91 22.62 14.85 -25.80
C GLY A 91 21.26 14.15 -25.61
N ARG A 92 21.27 12.99 -24.94
CA ARG A 92 20.08 12.20 -24.58
C ARG A 92 19.68 12.52 -23.15
N PHE A 93 18.44 12.92 -22.98
CA PHE A 93 17.84 13.30 -21.71
C PHE A 93 16.59 12.47 -21.49
N PHE A 94 16.09 12.45 -20.25
CA PHE A 94 14.79 11.85 -19.97
C PHE A 94 13.99 12.71 -19.00
N LYS A 95 12.67 12.70 -19.15
CA LYS A 95 11.72 13.23 -18.18
C LYS A 95 10.86 12.06 -17.70
N THR A 96 10.58 12.03 -16.40
CA THR A 96 9.79 10.95 -15.80
C THR A 96 8.42 11.49 -15.40
N GLY A 97 7.36 10.86 -15.88
CA GLY A 97 6.01 11.03 -15.36
C GLY A 97 5.73 9.99 -14.28
N PHE A 98 5.32 10.43 -13.10
CA PHE A 98 5.07 9.56 -11.95
C PHE A 98 3.58 9.23 -11.82
N VAL A 99 3.27 8.10 -11.16
CA VAL A 99 1.89 7.68 -10.85
C VAL A 99 1.06 8.77 -10.14
N SER A 100 1.68 9.64 -9.35
CA SER A 100 1.00 10.73 -8.64
C SER A 100 0.30 11.72 -9.58
N ASP A 101 0.84 11.88 -10.79
CA ASP A 101 0.34 12.83 -11.78
C ASP A 101 -0.49 12.15 -12.87
N MET A 102 -0.52 10.82 -12.90
CA MET A 102 -1.29 10.04 -13.87
C MET A 102 -2.79 10.30 -13.75
N ARG A 103 -3.50 10.20 -14.86
CA ARG A 103 -4.95 10.40 -14.95
C ARG A 103 -5.61 9.29 -15.73
N THR A 104 -6.85 8.99 -15.38
CA THR A 104 -7.71 8.07 -16.15
C THR A 104 -8.64 8.82 -17.09
N GLU A 105 -8.82 10.12 -16.88
CA GLU A 105 -9.72 10.97 -17.65
C GLU A 105 -8.96 12.01 -18.47
N TYR A 106 -9.48 12.29 -19.66
CA TYR A 106 -9.04 13.40 -20.49
C TYR A 106 -9.36 14.75 -19.82
N LEU A 107 -8.65 15.79 -20.26
CA LEU A 107 -8.81 17.16 -19.73
C LEU A 107 -10.21 17.74 -19.98
N LEU A 108 -10.85 17.36 -21.09
CA LEU A 108 -12.18 17.82 -21.49
C LEU A 108 -13.22 16.69 -21.41
N ALA A 109 -14.41 17.02 -20.90
CA ALA A 109 -15.52 16.08 -20.76
C ALA A 109 -15.95 15.48 -22.12
N ASP A 110 -15.99 16.28 -23.19
CA ASP A 110 -16.38 15.81 -24.52
C ASP A 110 -15.46 14.70 -25.04
N GLN A 111 -14.15 14.76 -24.76
CA GLN A 111 -13.23 13.68 -25.15
C GLN A 111 -13.49 12.41 -24.35
N ASN A 112 -13.86 12.56 -23.08
CA ASN A 112 -14.21 11.45 -22.21
C ASN A 112 -15.50 10.74 -22.64
N GLU A 113 -16.49 11.46 -23.14
CA GLU A 113 -17.76 10.89 -23.63
C GLU A 113 -17.59 10.12 -24.95
N ASN A 114 -16.64 10.56 -25.78
CA ASN A 114 -16.38 9.94 -27.08
C ASN A 114 -15.43 8.74 -27.01
N ASP A 115 -14.63 8.58 -25.94
CA ASP A 115 -13.74 7.43 -25.76
C ASP A 115 -14.43 6.31 -24.97
N THR A 116 -14.73 5.20 -25.65
CA THR A 116 -15.31 3.99 -25.05
C THR A 116 -14.25 3.04 -24.47
N GLY A 117 -12.97 3.41 -24.50
CA GLY A 117 -11.88 2.61 -23.97
C GLY A 117 -12.00 2.40 -22.46
N LEU A 118 -11.65 1.20 -21.99
CA LEU A 118 -11.59 0.90 -20.57
C LEU A 118 -10.44 1.68 -19.91
N ARG A 119 -10.71 2.24 -18.74
CA ARG A 119 -9.76 3.04 -17.97
C ARG A 119 -9.09 2.18 -16.93
N GLY A 120 -7.77 2.34 -16.78
CA GLY A 120 -7.02 1.70 -15.71
C GLY A 120 -7.44 2.19 -14.33
N GLU A 121 -6.96 1.50 -13.30
CA GLU A 121 -7.08 1.91 -11.90
C GLU A 121 -5.74 2.50 -11.43
N ILE A 122 -5.78 3.67 -10.80
CA ILE A 122 -4.60 4.31 -10.21
C ILE A 122 -4.65 4.14 -8.69
N ASP A 123 -3.76 3.30 -8.17
CA ASP A 123 -3.60 3.09 -6.73
C ASP A 123 -2.47 3.98 -6.21
N ILE A 124 -2.82 5.18 -5.77
CA ILE A 124 -1.87 6.17 -5.24
C ILE A 124 -1.22 5.67 -3.94
N HIS A 125 -1.95 4.89 -3.13
CA HIS A 125 -1.46 4.40 -1.85
C HIS A 125 -0.34 3.37 -2.02
N HIS A 126 -0.45 2.50 -3.03
CA HIS A 126 0.57 1.51 -3.36
C HIS A 126 1.49 1.95 -4.53
N ARG A 127 1.27 3.16 -5.08
CA ARG A 127 2.11 3.85 -6.07
C ARG A 127 2.23 3.13 -7.42
N PHE A 128 1.13 2.62 -7.95
CA PHE A 128 1.09 2.13 -9.33
C PHE A 128 -0.26 2.37 -10.01
N ALA A 129 -0.26 2.32 -11.34
CA ALA A 129 -1.45 2.18 -12.16
C ALA A 129 -1.53 0.76 -12.73
N THR A 130 -2.72 0.19 -12.80
CA THR A 130 -2.95 -1.16 -13.34
C THR A 130 -4.28 -1.22 -14.10
N LEU A 131 -4.65 -2.42 -14.55
CA LEU A 131 -5.87 -2.68 -15.28
C LEU A 131 -7.11 -2.44 -14.41
N PRO A 132 -8.29 -2.18 -14.99
CA PRO A 132 -9.52 -2.05 -14.23
C PRO A 132 -9.83 -3.33 -13.44
N LEU A 133 -9.96 -3.17 -12.12
CA LEU A 133 -10.30 -4.25 -11.19
C LEU A 133 -11.80 -4.56 -11.25
N ILE A 134 -12.15 -5.80 -11.57
CA ILE A 134 -13.55 -6.28 -11.59
C ILE A 134 -13.98 -6.69 -10.18
N SER A 135 -13.13 -7.45 -9.49
CA SER A 135 -13.45 -7.93 -8.14
C SER A 135 -12.18 -8.26 -7.37
N GLN A 136 -12.24 -8.12 -6.04
CA GLN A 136 -11.19 -8.53 -5.14
C GLN A 136 -11.82 -9.33 -4.00
N THR A 137 -11.50 -10.62 -3.95
CA THR A 137 -12.06 -11.54 -2.94
C THR A 137 -11.04 -11.74 -1.81
N PRO A 138 -11.30 -11.24 -0.60
CA PRO A 138 -10.43 -11.46 0.56
C PRO A 138 -10.44 -12.93 0.98
N LYS A 139 -9.30 -13.38 1.51
CA LYS A 139 -9.07 -14.76 1.99
C LYS A 139 -8.95 -14.85 3.51
N THR A 140 -8.87 -13.70 4.18
CA THR A 140 -8.63 -13.58 5.62
C THR A 140 -9.86 -13.12 6.40
N HIS A 141 -10.83 -12.49 5.72
CA HIS A 141 -12.07 -12.02 6.32
C HIS A 141 -13.22 -12.07 5.31
N VAL A 142 -14.45 -11.95 5.80
CA VAL A 142 -15.68 -11.86 4.99
C VAL A 142 -16.45 -10.62 5.39
N LEU A 143 -17.10 -10.00 4.41
CA LEU A 143 -18.10 -8.96 4.64
C LEU A 143 -19.49 -9.60 4.74
N ASP A 144 -20.17 -9.40 5.86
CA ASP A 144 -21.58 -9.73 6.00
C ASP A 144 -22.43 -8.82 5.09
N LYS A 145 -23.70 -9.17 4.86
CA LYS A 145 -24.69 -8.39 4.11
C LYS A 145 -24.85 -6.95 4.62
N ASN A 146 -24.49 -6.70 5.87
CA ASN A 146 -24.51 -5.39 6.52
C ASN A 146 -23.16 -4.64 6.43
N ASN A 147 -22.20 -5.13 5.63
CA ASN A 147 -20.81 -4.67 5.56
C ASN A 147 -20.02 -4.77 6.87
N ASN A 148 -20.47 -5.62 7.80
CA ASN A 148 -19.67 -5.93 8.98
C ASN A 148 -18.55 -6.91 8.60
N ILE A 149 -17.35 -6.63 9.08
CA ILE A 149 -16.19 -7.48 8.80
C ILE A 149 -16.13 -8.61 9.83
N ILE A 150 -16.06 -9.85 9.35
CA ILE A 150 -15.96 -11.04 10.17
C ILE A 150 -14.67 -11.77 9.79
N VAL A 151 -13.76 -11.89 10.75
CA VAL A 151 -12.59 -12.78 10.65
C VAL A 151 -13.03 -14.16 11.15
N PRO A 152 -12.79 -15.24 10.40
CA PRO A 152 -13.24 -16.57 10.79
C PRO A 152 -12.37 -17.13 11.92
N ASP A 153 -12.98 -17.91 12.81
CA ASP A 153 -12.25 -18.58 13.90
C ASP A 153 -11.23 -19.63 13.41
N SER A 154 -11.37 -20.07 12.15
CA SER A 154 -10.47 -21.02 11.49
C SER A 154 -9.22 -20.38 10.88
N LEU A 155 -9.09 -19.05 10.88
CA LEU A 155 -7.85 -18.38 10.49
C LEU A 155 -6.84 -18.57 11.61
N GLU A 156 -5.81 -19.39 11.37
CA GLU A 156 -4.72 -19.57 12.33
C GLU A 156 -3.56 -18.65 11.95
N VAL A 157 -3.11 -17.85 12.90
CA VAL A 157 -1.95 -16.97 12.73
C VAL A 157 -0.98 -17.20 13.87
N GLU A 158 0.26 -17.56 13.53
CA GLU A 158 1.34 -17.78 14.48
C GLU A 158 2.41 -16.70 14.32
N VAL A 159 2.76 -16.05 15.43
CA VAL A 159 3.83 -15.04 15.48
C VAL A 159 5.04 -15.66 16.15
N THR A 160 6.15 -15.73 15.42
CA THR A 160 7.43 -16.26 15.92
C THR A 160 8.50 -15.17 15.91
N SER A 161 9.22 -15.03 17.02
CA SER A 161 10.33 -14.08 17.16
C SER A 161 11.39 -14.66 18.09
N GLN A 162 12.67 -14.48 17.77
CA GLN A 162 13.78 -14.79 18.66
C GLN A 162 14.17 -13.52 19.43
N THR A 163 13.47 -13.24 20.53
CA THR A 163 13.69 -12.05 21.34
C THR A 163 14.04 -12.39 22.78
N ASN A 164 14.94 -11.59 23.37
CA ASN A 164 15.26 -11.63 24.79
C ASN A 164 14.65 -10.43 25.55
N GLY A 165 13.89 -9.57 24.86
CA GLY A 165 13.26 -8.38 25.42
C GLY A 165 11.87 -8.66 26.00
N ASP A 166 11.33 -7.67 26.71
CA ASP A 166 9.96 -7.71 27.22
C ASP A 166 8.98 -7.42 26.07
N VAL A 167 8.03 -8.32 25.84
CA VAL A 167 7.06 -8.21 24.74
C VAL A 167 5.70 -7.74 25.26
N GLU A 168 5.18 -6.67 24.66
CA GLU A 168 3.79 -6.23 24.79
C GLU A 168 3.14 -6.23 23.41
N GLU A 169 2.06 -6.97 23.21
CA GLU A 169 1.36 -7.05 21.92
C GLU A 169 -0.16 -7.00 22.07
N ASN A 170 -0.81 -6.42 21.05
CA ASN A 170 -2.26 -6.47 20.93
C ASN A 170 -2.70 -7.63 20.02
N ASN A 171 -4.00 -7.75 19.76
CA ASN A 171 -4.54 -8.85 18.97
C ASN A 171 -4.03 -8.84 17.52
N ILE A 172 -3.34 -9.92 17.11
CA ILE A 172 -2.83 -10.14 15.75
C ILE A 172 -3.92 -10.09 14.67
N MET A 173 -5.15 -10.49 15.01
CA MET A 173 -6.27 -10.50 14.05
C MET A 173 -6.65 -9.09 13.56
N ASN A 174 -6.22 -8.04 14.26
CA ASN A 174 -6.39 -6.66 13.84
C ASN A 174 -5.65 -6.30 12.54
N ALA A 175 -4.66 -7.10 12.12
CA ALA A 175 -3.99 -6.94 10.82
C ALA A 175 -4.72 -7.68 9.68
N PHE A 176 -5.68 -8.56 9.96
CA PHE A 176 -6.31 -9.43 8.97
C PHE A 176 -7.80 -9.13 8.71
N ASN A 177 -8.34 -8.16 9.44
CA ASN A 177 -9.75 -7.80 9.42
C ASN A 177 -10.10 -6.73 8.37
N GLY A 178 -9.15 -6.25 7.55
CA GLY A 178 -9.43 -5.25 6.50
C GLY A 178 -9.94 -3.88 7.00
N ASP A 179 -9.95 -3.63 8.31
CA ASP A 179 -10.34 -2.34 8.88
C ASP A 179 -9.14 -1.38 8.87
N LYS A 180 -9.32 -0.20 8.27
CA LYS A 180 -8.30 0.84 8.17
C LYS A 180 -8.01 1.51 9.52
N HIS A 181 -8.81 1.28 10.55
CA HIS A 181 -8.63 1.88 11.87
C HIS A 181 -8.07 0.91 12.91
N SER A 182 -7.94 -0.38 12.58
CA SER A 182 -7.27 -1.36 13.42
C SER A 182 -5.85 -1.64 12.92
N TYR A 183 -5.01 -2.11 13.84
CA TYR A 183 -3.65 -2.51 13.55
C TYR A 183 -3.21 -3.55 14.57
N TRP A 184 -2.33 -4.44 14.14
CA TRP A 184 -1.52 -5.25 15.05
C TRP A 184 -0.19 -4.53 15.31
N ARG A 185 0.23 -4.56 16.58
CA ARG A 185 1.46 -3.96 17.07
C ARG A 185 2.05 -4.87 18.14
N ARG A 186 3.35 -5.10 18.00
CA ARG A 186 4.22 -5.76 18.96
C ARG A 186 5.33 -4.80 19.35
N GLU A 187 5.37 -4.47 20.63
CA GLU A 187 6.43 -3.69 21.25
C GLU A 187 7.41 -4.62 21.94
N VAL A 188 8.70 -4.50 21.62
CA VAL A 188 9.78 -5.27 22.25
C VAL A 188 10.70 -4.29 22.94
N SER A 189 10.70 -4.31 24.27
CA SER A 189 11.46 -3.40 25.11
C SER A 189 12.74 -4.04 25.63
N TYR A 190 13.84 -3.29 25.56
CA TYR A 190 15.15 -3.69 26.02
C TYR A 190 15.75 -2.66 26.98
N ASP A 191 16.61 -3.13 27.89
CA ASP A 191 17.52 -2.26 28.60
C ASP A 191 18.54 -1.67 27.61
N PRO A 192 18.96 -0.40 27.80
CA PRO A 192 19.74 0.32 26.78
C PRO A 192 21.11 -0.32 26.45
N LEU A 193 21.64 -1.13 27.38
CA LEU A 193 22.91 -1.87 27.24
C LEU A 193 22.77 -3.24 26.57
N SER A 194 21.58 -3.86 26.61
CA SER A 194 21.33 -5.20 26.07
C SER A 194 20.57 -5.19 24.74
N ALA A 195 20.09 -4.02 24.31
CA ALA A 195 19.29 -3.89 23.10
C ALA A 195 20.07 -4.31 21.85
N PRO A 196 19.51 -5.20 21.01
CA PRO A 196 20.09 -5.52 19.71
C PRO A 196 20.01 -4.31 18.78
N GLN A 197 20.71 -4.38 17.64
CA GLN A 197 20.59 -3.35 16.60
C GLN A 197 19.24 -3.45 15.88
N LYS A 198 18.77 -4.67 15.61
CA LYS A 198 17.53 -4.93 14.88
C LYS A 198 16.68 -5.98 15.57
N GLU A 199 15.38 -5.90 15.35
CA GLU A 199 14.39 -6.87 15.80
C GLU A 199 13.63 -7.41 14.59
N SER A 200 13.28 -8.70 14.59
CA SER A 200 12.57 -9.33 13.47
C SER A 200 11.50 -10.30 13.96
N VAL A 201 10.37 -10.27 13.27
CA VAL A 201 9.19 -11.07 13.59
C VAL A 201 8.72 -11.76 12.32
N THR A 202 8.40 -13.05 12.46
CA THR A 202 7.85 -13.87 11.39
C THR A 202 6.41 -14.22 11.72
N ILE A 203 5.50 -13.91 10.80
CA ILE A 203 4.07 -14.17 10.89
C ILE A 203 3.75 -15.30 9.91
N GLU A 204 3.27 -16.42 10.41
CA GLU A 204 2.77 -17.54 9.61
C GLU A 204 1.25 -17.53 9.64
N VAL A 205 0.62 -17.59 8.47
CA VAL A 205 -0.82 -17.51 8.29
C VAL A 205 -1.30 -18.77 7.59
N ASN A 206 -2.20 -19.52 8.22
CA ASN A 206 -2.91 -20.64 7.61
C ASN A 206 -4.25 -20.14 7.07
N ILE A 207 -4.41 -20.16 5.75
CA ILE A 207 -5.61 -19.67 5.08
C ILE A 207 -6.78 -20.63 5.36
N PRO A 208 -7.91 -20.13 5.89
CA PRO A 208 -9.05 -20.94 6.32
C PRO A 208 -9.76 -21.59 5.13
N SER A 209 -9.70 -22.92 5.00
CA SER A 209 -10.29 -23.65 3.87
C SER A 209 -11.81 -23.57 3.78
N ASN A 210 -12.49 -23.29 4.89
CA ASN A 210 -13.94 -23.15 4.99
C ASN A 210 -14.48 -21.81 4.45
N LEU A 211 -13.64 -20.77 4.34
CA LEU A 211 -14.04 -19.50 3.74
C LEU A 211 -13.87 -19.49 2.21
N VAL A 212 -13.04 -20.39 1.68
CA VAL A 212 -12.59 -20.30 0.30
C VAL A 212 -13.14 -21.43 -0.54
N ASN A 213 -14.02 -21.07 -1.49
CA ASN A 213 -14.35 -21.95 -2.61
C ASN A 213 -13.13 -22.23 -3.51
N ASN A 214 -12.09 -21.38 -3.43
CA ASN A 214 -10.88 -21.47 -4.22
C ASN A 214 -9.65 -20.96 -3.43
N LEU A 215 -8.65 -21.82 -3.21
CA LEU A 215 -7.40 -21.49 -2.53
C LEU A 215 -6.45 -20.61 -3.35
N ASN A 216 -6.80 -20.30 -4.60
CA ASN A 216 -5.99 -19.44 -5.44
C ASN A 216 -5.91 -18.03 -4.86
N ILE A 217 -4.69 -17.50 -4.87
CA ILE A 217 -4.36 -16.12 -4.56
C ILE A 217 -3.47 -15.58 -5.69
N ASN A 218 -3.57 -14.29 -5.94
CA ASN A 218 -2.72 -13.58 -6.90
C ASN A 218 -2.39 -12.16 -6.44
N THR A 219 -2.77 -11.81 -5.21
CA THR A 219 -2.55 -10.49 -4.64
C THR A 219 -2.28 -10.59 -3.16
N ILE A 220 -1.21 -9.95 -2.72
CA ILE A 220 -0.92 -9.71 -1.30
C ILE A 220 -0.68 -8.22 -1.14
N ASN A 221 -1.30 -7.59 -0.16
CA ASN A 221 -0.94 -6.25 0.29
C ASN A 221 -0.53 -6.29 1.76
N ILE A 222 0.45 -5.48 2.10
CA ILE A 222 0.95 -5.31 3.45
C ILE A 222 1.11 -3.81 3.68
N ASN A 223 0.44 -3.33 4.73
CA ASN A 223 0.54 -1.98 5.24
C ASN A 223 1.28 -2.03 6.57
N PRO A 224 2.61 -1.81 6.60
CA PRO A 224 3.38 -1.85 7.83
C PRO A 224 2.91 -0.77 8.82
N HIS A 225 3.02 -1.07 10.11
CA HIS A 225 2.79 -0.10 11.17
C HIS A 225 3.95 -0.17 12.19
N PRO A 226 4.68 0.94 12.45
CA PRO A 226 4.56 2.23 11.79
C PRO A 226 5.04 2.19 10.32
N GLU A 227 4.36 2.94 9.45
CA GLU A 227 4.75 3.04 8.04
C GLU A 227 6.17 3.62 7.92
N ARG A 228 7.00 3.05 7.05
CA ARG A 228 8.42 3.43 6.89
C ARG A 228 9.28 3.31 8.17
N GLY A 229 8.77 2.73 9.25
CA GLY A 229 9.58 2.33 10.42
C GLY A 229 9.95 0.84 10.40
N VAL A 230 9.26 0.06 9.57
CA VAL A 230 9.41 -1.40 9.46
C VAL A 230 9.74 -1.75 8.00
N GLU A 231 10.69 -2.67 7.81
CA GLU A 231 10.98 -3.32 6.54
C GLU A 231 10.16 -4.60 6.39
N ILE A 232 9.56 -4.79 5.22
CA ILE A 232 9.02 -6.09 4.81
C ILE A 232 10.17 -6.85 4.16
N THR A 233 10.81 -7.74 4.93
CA THR A 233 12.05 -8.42 4.54
C THR A 233 11.80 -9.55 3.56
N ASN A 234 10.70 -10.29 3.74
CA ASN A 234 10.32 -11.40 2.86
C ASN A 234 8.81 -11.66 2.93
N VAL A 235 8.25 -12.16 1.83
CA VAL A 235 6.90 -12.73 1.77
C VAL A 235 7.01 -14.05 1.02
N GLU A 236 6.70 -15.14 1.69
CA GLU A 236 6.80 -16.50 1.18
C GLU A 236 5.42 -17.17 1.14
N MET A 237 5.20 -17.98 0.11
CA MET A 237 4.04 -18.85 0.00
C MET A 237 4.49 -20.30 0.11
N HIS A 238 3.70 -21.11 0.82
CA HIS A 238 3.90 -22.55 0.84
C HIS A 238 3.11 -23.20 -0.30
N TYR A 239 3.83 -23.67 -1.31
CA TYR A 239 3.28 -24.33 -2.50
C TYR A 239 4.19 -25.48 -2.92
N ASN A 240 3.63 -26.60 -3.39
CA ASN A 240 4.38 -27.81 -3.75
C ASN A 240 5.31 -28.35 -2.63
N ASN A 241 4.85 -28.32 -1.38
CA ASN A 241 5.62 -28.78 -0.20
C ASN A 241 6.93 -28.02 0.04
N ALA A 242 7.04 -26.78 -0.45
CA ALA A 242 8.18 -25.92 -0.20
C ALA A 242 7.74 -24.47 0.07
N TRP A 243 8.54 -23.76 0.85
CA TRP A 243 8.44 -22.31 0.97
C TRP A 243 9.16 -21.67 -0.20
N ALA A 244 8.48 -20.76 -0.89
CA ALA A 244 9.06 -19.96 -1.96
C ALA A 244 8.64 -18.49 -1.79
N THR A 245 9.60 -17.57 -1.95
CA THR A 245 9.30 -16.14 -2.02
C THR A 245 8.35 -15.87 -3.18
N ILE A 246 7.41 -14.95 -2.99
CA ILE A 246 6.47 -14.57 -4.05
C ILE A 246 7.18 -13.97 -5.26
N ASP A 247 6.67 -14.25 -6.45
CA ASP A 247 7.20 -13.67 -7.68
C ASP A 247 6.99 -12.15 -7.65
N GLY A 248 7.99 -11.38 -8.10
CA GLY A 248 7.93 -9.91 -8.03
C GLY A 248 7.99 -9.33 -6.62
N PHE A 249 8.36 -10.10 -5.59
CA PHE A 249 8.53 -9.57 -4.22
C PHE A 249 9.43 -8.32 -4.21
N ARG A 250 10.57 -8.41 -4.90
CA ARG A 250 11.43 -7.25 -5.16
C ARG A 250 10.75 -6.38 -6.20
N GLN A 251 10.16 -5.28 -5.74
CA GLN A 251 9.58 -4.27 -6.60
C GLN A 251 10.67 -3.37 -7.16
N ASP A 252 10.64 -3.12 -8.47
CA ASP A 252 11.59 -2.25 -9.16
C ASP A 252 11.16 -0.78 -8.99
N GLU A 253 11.34 -0.28 -7.75
CA GLU A 253 11.13 1.12 -7.40
C GLU A 253 12.28 2.00 -7.92
N LEU A 254 11.97 3.25 -8.26
CA LEU A 254 13.00 4.23 -8.65
C LEU A 254 13.90 4.67 -7.47
N SER A 255 13.43 4.51 -6.24
CA SER A 255 14.16 4.81 -5.01
C SER A 255 14.58 3.52 -4.29
N ASP A 256 15.86 3.38 -3.95
CA ASP A 256 16.38 2.19 -3.28
C ASP A 256 16.20 2.22 -1.75
N THR A 257 15.05 2.68 -1.25
CA THR A 257 14.80 2.79 0.20
C THR A 257 14.29 1.46 0.77
N ARG A 258 15.07 0.38 0.62
CA ARG A 258 14.67 -0.99 1.00
C ARG A 258 14.36 -1.14 2.49
N GLN A 259 15.18 -0.51 3.33
CA GLN A 259 15.14 -0.64 4.78
C GLN A 259 13.91 0.01 5.46
N LEU A 260 13.10 0.76 4.73
CA LEU A 260 11.93 1.47 5.25
C LEU A 260 10.76 1.26 4.28
N SER A 261 9.99 0.19 4.51
CA SER A 261 8.94 -0.19 3.58
C SER A 261 7.71 0.72 3.74
N PRO A 262 7.23 1.33 2.64
CA PRO A 262 5.90 1.93 2.61
C PRO A 262 4.83 0.84 2.51
N LYS A 263 3.57 1.24 2.34
CA LYS A 263 2.49 0.34 1.94
C LYS A 263 2.84 -0.33 0.62
N ARG A 264 2.72 -1.66 0.56
CA ARG A 264 3.08 -2.45 -0.62
C ARG A 264 1.97 -3.40 -0.99
N LYS A 265 1.79 -3.58 -2.29
CA LYS A 265 0.84 -4.51 -2.88
C LYS A 265 1.49 -5.17 -4.08
N TRP A 266 1.44 -6.49 -4.11
CA TRP A 266 2.06 -7.33 -5.14
C TRP A 266 0.98 -8.04 -5.93
N TYR A 267 1.12 -8.01 -7.25
CA TYR A 267 0.36 -8.85 -8.17
C TYR A 267 1.29 -9.86 -8.81
N PHE A 268 0.91 -11.13 -8.74
CA PHE A 268 1.70 -12.27 -9.20
C PHE A 268 0.76 -13.35 -9.77
N ALA A 269 1.33 -14.40 -10.39
CA ALA A 269 0.53 -15.41 -11.06
C ALA A 269 -0.37 -16.16 -10.07
N SER A 270 -1.61 -16.46 -10.47
CA SER A 270 -2.57 -17.15 -9.61
C SER A 270 -2.05 -18.52 -9.17
N ARG A 271 -1.90 -18.74 -7.85
CA ARG A 271 -1.41 -20.00 -7.28
C ARG A 271 -2.29 -20.45 -6.11
N PRO A 272 -2.56 -21.77 -5.96
CA PRO A 272 -3.26 -22.28 -4.81
C PRO A 272 -2.32 -22.29 -3.60
N VAL A 273 -2.64 -21.51 -2.58
CA VAL A 273 -1.78 -21.36 -1.38
C VAL A 273 -2.60 -21.63 -0.14
N GLN A 274 -2.02 -22.40 0.79
CA GLN A 274 -2.62 -22.68 2.09
C GLN A 274 -1.92 -21.94 3.22
N ARG A 275 -0.61 -21.68 3.08
CA ARG A 275 0.18 -20.99 4.10
C ARG A 275 1.00 -19.87 3.51
N ILE A 276 1.07 -18.77 4.23
CA ILE A 276 1.90 -17.61 3.89
C ILE A 276 2.77 -17.29 5.09
N ARG A 277 4.02 -16.91 4.82
CA ARG A 277 4.95 -16.43 5.82
C ARG A 277 5.39 -15.02 5.45
N ILE A 278 5.31 -14.11 6.42
CA ILE A 278 5.73 -12.72 6.26
C ILE A 278 6.78 -12.43 7.31
N THR A 279 7.89 -11.83 6.91
CA THR A 279 8.94 -11.41 7.84
C THR A 279 9.03 -9.89 7.85
N LEU A 280 8.84 -9.32 9.04
CA LEU A 280 8.95 -7.89 9.30
C LEU A 280 10.19 -7.62 10.16
N THR A 281 10.95 -6.58 9.83
CA THR A 281 12.18 -6.23 10.53
C THR A 281 12.23 -4.72 10.81
N GLN A 282 12.62 -4.34 12.02
CA GLN A 282 12.96 -2.96 12.35
C GLN A 282 14.46 -2.85 12.65
N HIS A 283 15.15 -1.96 11.94
CA HIS A 283 16.62 -1.82 12.00
C HIS A 283 17.14 -0.90 13.10
N TYR A 284 16.28 -0.07 13.68
CA TYR A 284 16.67 0.91 14.69
C TYR A 284 15.61 0.97 15.79
N PRO A 285 16.00 0.81 17.07
CA PRO A 285 15.06 0.97 18.17
C PRO A 285 14.70 2.44 18.37
N LEU A 286 13.48 2.68 18.84
CA LEU A 286 13.03 3.97 19.34
C LEU A 286 13.50 4.15 20.79
N GLN A 287 13.95 5.35 21.15
CA GLN A 287 14.28 5.68 22.53
C GLN A 287 13.02 6.17 23.25
N VAL A 288 12.52 5.40 24.22
CA VAL A 288 11.32 5.75 25.01
C VAL A 288 11.72 5.78 26.49
N GLY A 289 11.97 6.98 27.02
CA GLY A 289 12.55 7.15 28.34
C GLY A 289 13.96 6.56 28.41
N GLU A 290 14.21 5.67 29.36
CA GLU A 290 15.50 4.97 29.51
C GLU A 290 15.58 3.67 28.70
N LYS A 291 14.47 3.20 28.11
CA LYS A 291 14.42 1.94 27.36
C LYS A 291 14.58 2.15 25.85
N LYS A 292 15.12 1.13 25.19
CA LYS A 292 15.11 0.99 23.74
C LYS A 292 13.95 0.08 23.34
N VAL A 293 13.06 0.57 22.48
CA VAL A 293 11.81 -0.11 22.14
C VAL A 293 11.75 -0.31 20.63
N PHE A 294 11.52 -1.54 20.21
CA PHE A 294 11.14 -1.85 18.83
C PHE A 294 9.62 -1.92 18.74
N VAL A 295 9.05 -1.29 17.72
CA VAL A 295 7.62 -1.29 17.41
C VAL A 295 7.46 -1.90 16.03
N ILE A 296 6.99 -3.15 15.98
CA ILE A 296 6.77 -3.89 14.74
C ILE A 296 5.30 -4.26 14.63
N GLY A 297 4.71 -4.02 13.48
CA GLY A 297 3.28 -4.23 13.30
C GLY A 297 2.84 -4.10 11.85
N ALA A 298 1.54 -4.30 11.65
CA ALA A 298 0.87 -4.09 10.38
C ALA A 298 -0.55 -3.59 10.64
N GLN A 299 -0.94 -2.58 9.86
CA GLN A 299 -2.31 -2.10 9.80
C GLN A 299 -3.20 -3.08 9.00
N ASP A 300 -2.66 -3.62 7.92
CA ASP A 300 -3.38 -4.56 7.05
C ASP A 300 -2.40 -5.54 6.42
N ILE A 301 -2.77 -6.82 6.43
CA ILE A 301 -2.16 -7.93 5.70
C ILE A 301 -3.30 -8.61 4.96
N GLY A 302 -3.55 -8.13 3.75
CA GLY A 302 -4.65 -8.62 2.95
C GLY A 302 -4.15 -9.64 1.92
N ILE A 303 -4.76 -10.81 1.96
CA ILE A 303 -4.50 -11.90 1.01
C ILE A 303 -5.74 -12.02 0.14
N HIS A 304 -5.57 -11.92 -1.18
CA HIS A 304 -6.71 -11.80 -2.09
C HIS A 304 -6.56 -12.64 -3.36
N LEU A 305 -7.73 -12.93 -3.94
CA LEU A 305 -7.87 -13.26 -5.34
C LEU A 305 -8.53 -12.08 -6.05
N SER A 306 -7.75 -11.38 -6.87
CA SER A 306 -8.16 -10.24 -7.67
C SER A 306 -8.46 -10.66 -9.10
N SER A 307 -9.52 -10.13 -9.69
CA SER A 307 -9.90 -10.35 -11.09
C SER A 307 -9.95 -9.01 -11.81
N PHE A 308 -9.40 -8.97 -13.01
CA PHE A 308 -9.22 -7.77 -13.82
C PHE A 308 -9.89 -7.94 -15.18
N ASP A 309 -10.16 -6.83 -15.85
CA ASP A 309 -10.66 -6.88 -17.22
C ASP A 309 -9.59 -7.41 -18.17
N THR A 310 -9.96 -8.42 -18.97
CA THR A 310 -9.05 -9.06 -19.92
C THR A 310 -8.73 -8.18 -21.12
N ASN A 311 -9.59 -7.20 -21.42
CA ASN A 311 -9.36 -6.26 -22.51
C ASN A 311 -8.34 -5.18 -22.16
N GLY A 312 -7.87 -5.13 -20.91
CA GLY A 312 -6.91 -4.13 -20.46
C GLY A 312 -7.55 -2.81 -20.05
N GLY A 313 -6.71 -1.79 -19.92
CA GLY A 313 -7.18 -0.42 -19.73
C GLY A 313 -6.06 0.59 -19.86
N PHE A 314 -6.42 1.84 -20.16
CA PHE A 314 -5.44 2.90 -20.35
C PHE A 314 -5.31 3.87 -19.19
N VAL A 315 -4.14 4.48 -19.09
CA VAL A 315 -3.87 5.66 -18.25
C VAL A 315 -3.12 6.72 -19.06
N LEU A 316 -3.33 7.98 -18.69
CA LEU A 316 -2.72 9.15 -19.28
C LEU A 316 -1.61 9.64 -18.35
N VAL A 317 -0.38 9.69 -18.85
CA VAL A 317 0.79 10.13 -18.09
C VAL A 317 1.23 11.51 -18.59
N PRO A 318 1.06 12.59 -17.80
CA PRO A 318 1.58 13.90 -18.17
C PRO A 318 3.10 13.96 -18.05
N VAL A 319 3.75 14.59 -19.03
CA VAL A 319 5.18 14.87 -19.06
C VAL A 319 5.40 16.36 -19.33
N ASN A 320 6.00 17.04 -18.36
CA ASN A 320 6.29 18.48 -18.46
C ASN A 320 7.61 18.72 -19.21
N MET A 321 7.50 19.41 -20.34
CA MET A 321 8.58 19.75 -21.26
C MET A 321 8.80 21.27 -21.37
N ALA A 322 8.19 22.08 -20.48
CA ALA A 322 8.18 23.54 -20.59
C ALA A 322 9.57 24.20 -20.54
N ASP A 323 10.54 23.54 -19.91
CA ASP A 323 11.93 23.98 -19.72
C ASP A 323 12.90 23.46 -20.79
N VAL A 324 12.44 22.64 -21.73
CA VAL A 324 13.31 21.93 -22.68
C VAL A 324 13.59 22.72 -23.96
N GLY A 325 12.63 23.53 -24.42
CA GLY A 325 12.72 24.24 -25.71
C GLY A 325 12.30 23.35 -26.88
N MET A 326 13.15 23.25 -27.92
CA MET A 326 12.93 22.35 -29.06
C MET A 326 13.60 20.99 -28.79
N TYR A 327 12.88 19.90 -29.03
CA TYR A 327 13.36 18.55 -28.76
C TYR A 327 12.84 17.54 -29.78
N SER A 328 13.51 16.39 -29.85
CA SER A 328 13.04 15.20 -30.55
C SER A 328 12.78 14.08 -29.55
N ILE A 329 11.66 13.39 -29.69
CA ILE A 329 11.31 12.24 -28.86
C ILE A 329 12.06 11.01 -29.40
N ASP A 330 12.81 10.34 -28.53
CA ASP A 330 13.60 9.17 -28.91
C ASP A 330 12.86 7.87 -28.60
N SER A 331 12.33 7.74 -27.38
CA SER A 331 11.59 6.55 -26.96
C SER A 331 10.77 6.80 -25.69
N VAL A 332 9.85 5.87 -25.41
CA VAL A 332 9.06 5.81 -24.18
C VAL A 332 9.40 4.50 -23.48
N GLU A 333 9.80 4.58 -22.21
CA GLU A 333 10.12 3.43 -21.37
C GLU A 333 9.16 3.39 -20.17
N PRO A 334 8.20 2.44 -20.13
CA PRO A 334 7.41 2.21 -18.93
C PRO A 334 8.23 1.49 -17.86
N ILE A 335 7.98 1.86 -16.59
CA ILE A 335 8.62 1.24 -15.43
C ILE A 335 7.54 0.52 -14.64
N PHE A 336 7.65 -0.81 -14.57
CA PHE A 336 6.70 -1.65 -13.85
C PHE A 336 7.26 -2.08 -12.49
N LEU A 337 6.49 -1.91 -11.41
CA LEU A 337 6.93 -2.37 -10.09
C LEU A 337 7.13 -3.89 -10.05
N ASN A 338 6.30 -4.65 -10.74
CA ASN A 338 6.30 -6.10 -10.71
C ASN A 338 6.95 -6.71 -11.97
N GLU A 339 7.92 -6.03 -12.58
CA GLU A 339 8.61 -6.50 -13.80
C GLU A 339 9.08 -7.97 -13.67
N ARG A 340 9.58 -8.36 -12.50
CA ARG A 340 10.06 -9.73 -12.21
C ARG A 340 8.97 -10.78 -12.03
N ALA A 341 7.70 -10.37 -11.92
CA ALA A 341 6.56 -11.29 -11.91
C ALA A 341 5.98 -11.49 -13.33
N LEU A 342 6.35 -10.65 -14.29
CA LEU A 342 5.97 -10.78 -15.68
C LEU A 342 6.83 -11.87 -16.35
N SER A 343 6.25 -12.56 -17.32
CA SER A 343 6.93 -13.57 -18.14
C SER A 343 7.88 -12.94 -19.18
N TYR A 344 7.74 -11.63 -19.43
CA TYR A 344 8.55 -10.89 -20.38
C TYR A 344 9.91 -10.54 -19.78
N SER A 345 10.95 -11.13 -20.37
CA SER A 345 12.32 -10.67 -20.23
C SER A 345 12.57 -9.53 -21.22
N LYS A 346 13.16 -8.41 -20.78
CA LYS A 346 13.63 -7.28 -21.62
C LYS A 346 14.54 -7.67 -22.81
N VAL A 347 14.85 -8.94 -22.98
CA VAL A 347 15.76 -9.49 -24.00
C VAL A 347 15.01 -10.05 -25.22
N LEU A 348 13.67 -10.11 -25.21
CA LEU A 348 12.89 -10.76 -26.27
C LEU A 348 11.73 -9.86 -26.74
N ASP A 349 12.04 -8.87 -27.58
CA ASP A 349 11.07 -7.99 -28.27
C ASP A 349 10.20 -8.72 -29.32
N ASP A 350 10.31 -10.05 -29.43
CA ASP A 350 9.75 -10.86 -30.54
C ASP A 350 8.80 -12.00 -30.09
N LEU A 351 8.31 -12.00 -28.85
CA LEU A 351 7.32 -13.00 -28.41
C LEU A 351 5.89 -12.43 -28.53
N GLU A 352 5.01 -13.19 -29.19
CA GLU A 352 3.61 -12.85 -29.43
C GLU A 352 2.89 -12.35 -28.17
N GLY A 353 2.39 -11.11 -28.24
CA GLY A 353 1.61 -10.43 -27.20
C GLY A 353 2.38 -9.31 -26.53
N ASN A 354 1.77 -8.12 -26.46
CA ASN A 354 2.30 -6.96 -25.75
C ASN A 354 1.59 -6.83 -24.39
N ILE A 355 2.35 -6.57 -23.33
CA ILE A 355 1.80 -6.18 -22.01
C ILE A 355 1.39 -4.69 -21.96
N TYR A 356 1.81 -3.90 -22.94
CA TYR A 356 1.37 -2.51 -23.10
C TYR A 356 1.49 -2.03 -24.55
N ASP A 357 0.65 -1.07 -24.92
CA ASP A 357 0.81 -0.21 -26.10
C ASP A 357 0.83 1.25 -25.65
N PHE A 358 1.48 2.15 -26.40
CA PHE A 358 1.45 3.57 -26.07
C PHE A 358 1.19 4.46 -27.29
N SER A 359 0.62 5.62 -27.02
CA SER A 359 0.52 6.73 -27.98
C SER A 359 0.87 8.03 -27.29
N ILE A 360 1.61 8.89 -27.98
CA ILE A 360 1.98 10.21 -27.46
C ILE A 360 0.94 11.21 -27.95
N LEU A 361 0.43 12.03 -27.04
CA LEU A 361 -0.56 13.05 -27.29
C LEU A 361 0.04 14.42 -26.98
N LYS A 362 -0.19 15.38 -27.88
CA LYS A 362 0.07 16.80 -27.64
C LYS A 362 -1.19 17.49 -27.15
N GLU A 363 -1.04 18.43 -26.23
CA GLU A 363 -2.13 19.26 -25.76
C GLU A 363 -2.30 20.48 -26.66
N GLN A 364 -3.48 20.65 -27.26
CA GLN A 364 -3.84 21.82 -28.07
C GLN A 364 -5.21 22.34 -27.64
N ASN A 365 -5.25 23.56 -27.07
CA ASN A 365 -6.48 24.20 -26.59
C ASN A 365 -7.30 23.31 -25.62
N GLY A 366 -6.61 22.53 -24.77
CA GLY A 366 -7.23 21.58 -23.83
C GLY A 366 -7.61 20.23 -24.42
N TYR A 367 -7.57 20.05 -25.74
CA TYR A 367 -7.74 18.74 -26.39
C TYR A 367 -6.41 17.99 -26.44
N LEU A 368 -6.45 16.69 -26.16
CA LEU A 368 -5.31 15.80 -26.38
C LEU A 368 -5.41 15.18 -27.78
N GLN A 369 -4.41 15.42 -28.63
CA GLN A 369 -4.34 14.89 -29.99
C GLN A 369 -3.12 13.99 -30.15
N ALA A 370 -3.31 12.78 -30.68
CA ALA A 370 -2.21 11.86 -30.94
C ALA A 370 -1.23 12.41 -31.98
N ILE A 371 0.06 12.22 -31.73
CA ILE A 371 1.15 12.52 -32.66
C ILE A 371 1.79 11.22 -33.14
N GLY A 372 1.98 11.11 -34.45
CA GLY A 372 2.69 9.97 -35.05
C GLY A 372 4.21 10.12 -34.94
N GLU A 373 4.94 9.04 -35.23
CA GLU A 373 6.41 9.01 -35.22
C GLU A 373 7.05 10.07 -36.12
N SER A 374 6.42 10.39 -37.25
CA SER A 374 6.88 11.45 -38.15
C SER A 374 6.89 12.84 -37.50
N GLU A 375 6.03 13.04 -36.49
CA GLU A 375 5.96 14.28 -35.71
C GLU A 375 6.90 14.25 -34.49
N TRP A 376 7.65 13.18 -34.21
CA TRP A 376 8.50 13.13 -33.01
C TRP A 376 9.68 14.11 -33.05
N THR A 377 10.04 14.61 -34.23
CA THR A 377 11.16 15.54 -34.42
C THR A 377 10.72 17.00 -34.30
N ASN A 378 11.60 17.86 -33.76
CA ASN A 378 11.40 19.31 -33.62
C ASN A 378 10.11 19.72 -32.87
N GLN A 379 9.74 18.96 -31.84
CA GLN A 379 8.63 19.28 -30.96
C GLN A 379 8.94 20.51 -30.10
N ILE A 380 7.93 21.36 -29.92
CA ILE A 380 7.97 22.57 -29.08
C ILE A 380 6.87 22.57 -28.00
N SER A 381 6.14 21.46 -27.90
CA SER A 381 5.03 21.31 -26.96
C SER A 381 5.54 21.39 -25.53
N LYS A 382 4.95 22.27 -24.70
CA LYS A 382 5.33 22.43 -23.28
C LYS A 382 4.84 21.29 -22.41
N GLN A 383 3.76 20.64 -22.82
CA GLN A 383 3.15 19.52 -22.12
C GLN A 383 2.88 18.42 -23.14
N LEU A 384 3.38 17.22 -22.83
CA LEU A 384 3.02 16.00 -23.55
C LEU A 384 2.25 15.08 -22.61
N TRP A 385 1.44 14.22 -23.21
CA TRP A 385 0.69 13.20 -22.50
C TRP A 385 0.97 11.87 -23.17
N VAL A 386 1.31 10.84 -22.41
CA VAL A 386 1.47 9.49 -22.94
C VAL A 386 0.27 8.67 -22.52
N LYS A 387 -0.56 8.28 -23.50
CA LYS A 387 -1.65 7.32 -23.28
C LYS A 387 -1.04 5.93 -23.40
N ILE A 388 -0.89 5.25 -22.27
CA ILE A 388 -0.42 3.87 -22.21
C ILE A 388 -1.60 2.96 -21.93
N HIS A 389 -1.80 1.98 -22.80
CA HIS A 389 -2.80 0.93 -22.65
C HIS A 389 -2.11 -0.31 -22.10
N LEU A 390 -2.60 -0.85 -20.99
CA LEU A 390 -2.01 -2.01 -20.31
C LEU A 390 -2.85 -3.26 -20.57
N TYR A 391 -2.20 -4.40 -20.75
CA TYR A 391 -2.83 -5.71 -20.96
C TYR A 391 -2.33 -6.71 -19.92
N PRO A 392 -3.13 -7.75 -19.59
CA PRO A 392 -2.63 -8.84 -18.78
C PRO A 392 -1.51 -9.56 -19.53
N ASP A 393 -0.51 -10.06 -18.80
CA ASP A 393 0.53 -10.91 -19.37
C ASP A 393 -0.11 -12.16 -20.01
N PRO A 394 0.03 -12.38 -21.34
CA PRO A 394 -0.63 -13.50 -22.02
C PRO A 394 -0.12 -14.88 -21.60
N ASN A 395 1.08 -14.99 -21.02
CA ASN A 395 1.66 -16.28 -20.67
C ASN A 395 1.28 -16.73 -19.25
N ASN A 396 1.23 -15.79 -18.30
CA ASN A 396 1.01 -16.12 -16.88
C ASN A 396 -0.18 -15.38 -16.23
N GLY A 397 -0.84 -14.49 -16.96
CA GLY A 397 -2.01 -13.73 -16.50
C GLY A 397 -1.71 -12.66 -15.45
N VAL A 398 -0.44 -12.32 -15.22
CA VAL A 398 -0.05 -11.27 -14.27
C VAL A 398 -0.33 -9.90 -14.86
N ASN A 399 -0.92 -9.03 -14.04
CA ASN A 399 -1.23 -7.68 -14.48
C ASN A 399 -0.05 -6.74 -14.24
N PRO A 400 0.37 -5.94 -15.24
CA PRO A 400 1.44 -4.96 -15.07
C PRO A 400 1.03 -3.87 -14.07
N CYS A 401 2.01 -3.44 -13.27
CA CYS A 401 1.87 -2.37 -12.28
C CYS A 401 2.75 -1.18 -12.67
N LEU A 402 2.22 -0.27 -13.48
CA LEU A 402 2.96 0.88 -13.99
C LEU A 402 3.25 1.87 -12.84
N HIS A 403 4.52 2.03 -12.50
CA HIS A 403 4.98 2.97 -11.46
C HIS A 403 5.22 4.37 -12.02
N ALA A 404 5.87 4.41 -13.18
CA ALA A 404 6.38 5.62 -13.80
C ALA A 404 6.60 5.37 -15.29
N LEU A 405 6.75 6.45 -16.04
CA LEU A 405 7.06 6.42 -17.46
C LEU A 405 8.19 7.41 -17.75
N ARG A 406 9.24 6.93 -18.42
CA ARG A 406 10.35 7.78 -18.87
C ARG A 406 10.19 8.10 -20.35
N LEU A 407 10.12 9.40 -20.65
CA LEU A 407 10.21 9.91 -22.00
C LEU A 407 11.67 10.27 -22.28
N HIS A 408 12.33 9.52 -23.13
CA HIS A 408 13.68 9.81 -23.61
C HIS A 408 13.60 10.80 -24.78
N TYR A 409 14.43 11.83 -24.75
CA TYR A 409 14.43 12.88 -25.75
C TYR A 409 15.83 13.45 -25.98
N SER A 410 16.03 13.99 -27.17
CA SER A 410 17.24 14.71 -27.56
C SER A 410 16.93 16.19 -27.78
N LYS A 411 17.77 17.09 -27.27
CA LYS A 411 17.63 18.53 -27.52
C LYS A 411 18.14 18.85 -28.93
N VAL A 412 17.39 19.67 -29.67
CA VAL A 412 17.73 20.11 -31.04
C VAL A 412 18.38 21.48 -31.04
#